data_AF-A0AAD7XMI4-F1
#
_entry.id   AF-A0AAD7XMI4-F1
#
_cell.length_a   1.000
_cell.length_b   1.000
_cell.length_c   1.000
_cell.angle_alpha   90.00
_cell.angle_beta   90.00
_cell.angle_gamma   90.00
#
_symmetry.space_group_name_H-M   'P 1'
#
loop_
_entity.id
_entity.type
_entity.pdbx_description
1 polymer ?
#
loop_
_entity_poly.entity_id
_entity_poly.type
_entity_poly.pdbx_seq_one_letter_code
_entity_poly.pdbx_strand_id
1 'polypeptide(L)'
;MDDARQQAISARLSSLLDEYCLSAVGKAAAMAYLRKLEDMEHVSKWWLRRLNGRENIATADTPRAQVGCPEILPGLRARPVWFDGNSELPAELGWIRTLQNNAETIRAELLALRNADAGFQPYRSPSGAATDAGAWNVYYISLHNVDLVANRERCPRTCAILDSIPRAYGHALFSAAAPATHITRHHGPTNKKLRCHLPLVCPGPSRLRVADRVLHLVQDRAIVFDDSFDHEAWNDDPAMARIVLIVDVWHPDLTDMEVKQVNAVRRFPRGHERPDDGEDLWQRPYLRGLIVLGAFVVGCGFVLLAAHAAYRCCLLRRHKRRQRGRKVWWRAWIVLAVVGVAGIVGIGSSRARDELVDAVGDVATAVDEFVERIDDIQNTANDMLRTTASVTGAATILENCEDVDEFEEHVSDVNETVSTLKDELKNARDPLENLQSKVETKRYVRRGVPVVIAAPFVVSLVLACCGVGWSTRAPKLASFHLNLFGCWVGTIGLTVSLLALACFLVLNIFLADFCYLGPAEAITGKNKDYENIAYYLECDQGTTNPYQSDVDNATRAVARLADASDGLRAAGCTPTSAVDTIDRGAASLGHAVHNLSTALLSCAHWSDVVDTLPSPDS
;
A
#
# COMPACT_ATOMS: atom_id res chain seq x y z
N MET A 1 3.05 -39.59 2.66
CA MET A 1 4.33 -38.87 2.85
C MET A 1 4.49 -38.71 4.36
N ASP A 2 5.57 -39.22 4.95
CA ASP A 2 5.71 -39.38 6.42
C ASP A 2 5.58 -38.06 7.21
N ASP A 3 4.81 -38.04 8.31
CA ASP A 3 4.47 -36.83 9.09
C ASP A 3 5.72 -36.10 9.61
N ALA A 4 6.75 -36.85 9.97
CA ALA A 4 8.05 -36.31 10.39
C ALA A 4 8.73 -35.50 9.26
N ARG A 5 8.54 -35.92 8.00
CA ARG A 5 9.09 -35.22 6.83
C ARG A 5 8.31 -33.94 6.54
N GLN A 6 6.99 -33.93 6.71
CA GLN A 6 6.17 -32.70 6.57
C GLN A 6 6.51 -31.68 7.66
N GLN A 7 6.68 -32.09 8.91
CA GLN A 7 7.13 -31.20 9.99
C GLN A 7 8.52 -30.60 9.72
N ALA A 8 9.47 -31.41 9.25
CA ALA A 8 10.81 -30.93 8.91
C ALA A 8 10.80 -29.91 7.76
N ILE A 9 9.97 -30.13 6.73
CA ILE A 9 9.80 -29.18 5.61
C ILE A 9 9.16 -27.88 6.11
N SER A 10 8.08 -27.98 6.90
CA SER A 10 7.39 -26.80 7.44
C SER A 10 8.28 -25.96 8.35
N ALA A 11 9.13 -26.59 9.16
CA ALA A 11 10.08 -25.89 10.03
C ALA A 11 11.13 -25.12 9.23
N ARG A 12 11.68 -25.72 8.16
CA ARG A 12 12.62 -25.05 7.25
C ARG A 12 11.97 -23.91 6.49
N LEU A 13 10.73 -24.10 6.02
CA LEU A 13 9.96 -23.07 5.34
C LEU A 13 9.74 -21.86 6.26
N SER A 14 9.34 -22.11 7.51
CA SER A 14 9.17 -21.06 8.51
C SER A 14 10.48 -20.32 8.79
N SER A 15 11.59 -21.03 8.98
CA SER A 15 12.91 -20.41 9.21
C SER A 15 13.37 -19.53 8.05
N LEU A 16 13.03 -19.89 6.82
CA LEU A 16 13.40 -19.12 5.63
C LEU A 16 12.50 -17.90 5.45
N LEU A 17 11.22 -18.00 5.86
CA LEU A 17 10.30 -16.87 5.93
C LEU A 17 10.68 -15.86 7.04
N ASP A 18 11.48 -16.26 8.03
CA ASP A 18 12.04 -15.35 9.03
C ASP A 18 12.99 -14.31 8.40
N GLU A 19 13.68 -14.67 7.31
CA GLU A 19 14.57 -13.74 6.56
C GLU A 19 13.83 -12.53 5.99
N TYR A 20 12.52 -12.69 5.76
CA TYR A 20 11.61 -11.68 5.22
C TYR A 20 10.87 -10.90 6.32
N CYS A 21 11.28 -11.08 7.58
CA CYS A 21 10.71 -10.38 8.74
C CYS A 21 9.17 -10.46 8.83
N LEU A 22 8.59 -11.56 8.34
CA LEU A 22 7.13 -11.74 8.34
C LEU A 22 6.59 -11.90 9.77
N SER A 23 5.41 -11.34 10.04
CA SER A 23 4.68 -11.61 11.28
C SER A 23 4.25 -13.08 11.36
N ALA A 24 3.84 -13.57 12.53
CA ALA A 24 3.34 -14.95 12.66
C ALA A 24 2.16 -15.23 11.72
N VAL A 25 1.28 -14.25 11.52
CA VAL A 25 0.17 -14.30 10.56
C VAL A 25 0.68 -14.27 9.12
N GLY A 26 1.65 -13.41 8.80
CA GLY A 26 2.30 -13.35 7.49
C GLY A 26 3.00 -14.66 7.10
N LYS A 27 3.64 -15.32 8.06
CA LYS A 27 4.25 -16.66 7.87
C LYS A 27 3.18 -17.72 7.59
N ALA A 28 2.07 -17.71 8.33
CA ALA A 28 0.98 -18.66 8.11
C ALA A 28 0.34 -18.48 6.71
N ALA A 29 0.12 -17.23 6.30
CA ALA A 29 -0.36 -16.90 4.95
C ALA A 29 0.63 -17.32 3.86
N ALA A 30 1.92 -17.03 4.03
CA ALA A 30 2.98 -17.45 3.11
C ALA A 30 3.08 -18.99 3.04
N MET A 31 2.99 -19.71 4.16
CA MET A 31 2.99 -21.17 4.17
C MET A 31 1.77 -21.78 3.47
N ALA A 32 0.57 -21.21 3.63
CA ALA A 32 -0.62 -21.63 2.90
C ALA A 32 -0.51 -21.33 1.38
N TYR A 33 0.15 -20.23 1.03
CA TYR A 33 0.40 -19.80 -0.33
C TYR A 33 1.45 -20.68 -1.04
N LEU A 34 2.52 -21.06 -0.34
CA LEU A 34 3.58 -21.95 -0.82
C LEU A 34 3.09 -23.39 -1.08
N ARG A 35 1.92 -23.80 -0.56
CA ARG A 35 1.27 -25.07 -0.91
C ARG A 35 0.69 -25.08 -2.33
N LYS A 36 0.46 -23.91 -2.94
CA LYS A 36 -0.02 -23.76 -4.32
C LYS A 36 1.10 -23.82 -5.37
N LEU A 37 2.32 -24.15 -4.96
CA LEU A 37 3.51 -24.17 -5.82
C LEU A 37 3.59 -25.41 -6.73
N GLU A 38 2.80 -26.46 -6.53
CA GLU A 38 2.94 -27.70 -7.33
C GLU A 38 2.81 -27.47 -8.85
N ASP A 39 2.10 -26.41 -9.27
CA ASP A 39 1.86 -26.07 -10.68
C ASP A 39 2.87 -25.07 -11.29
N MET A 40 3.95 -24.68 -10.57
CA MET A 40 4.87 -23.62 -11.03
C MET A 40 6.30 -24.12 -11.23
N GLU A 41 6.69 -24.38 -12.47
CA GLU A 41 7.96 -25.05 -12.76
C GLU A 41 9.21 -24.32 -12.21
N HIS A 42 9.37 -23.03 -12.48
CA HIS A 42 10.60 -22.30 -12.16
C HIS A 42 10.63 -21.89 -10.70
N VAL A 43 9.52 -21.31 -10.22
CA VAL A 43 9.40 -20.76 -8.87
C VAL A 43 9.48 -21.87 -7.82
N SER A 44 8.92 -23.05 -8.08
CA SER A 44 8.96 -24.17 -7.13
C SER A 44 10.33 -24.80 -7.03
N LYS A 45 11.03 -24.96 -8.16
CA LYS A 45 12.44 -25.37 -8.17
C LYS A 45 13.29 -24.34 -7.42
N TRP A 46 13.07 -23.05 -7.61
CA TRP A 46 13.79 -22.00 -6.88
C TRP A 46 13.54 -22.06 -5.37
N TRP A 47 12.29 -22.18 -4.91
CA TRP A 47 11.96 -22.34 -3.48
C TRP A 47 12.60 -23.60 -2.88
N LEU A 48 12.53 -24.74 -3.57
CA LEU A 48 13.16 -25.98 -3.13
C LEU A 48 14.67 -25.83 -2.96
N ARG A 49 15.33 -25.07 -3.84
CA ARG A 49 16.76 -24.81 -3.72
C ARG A 49 17.08 -23.93 -2.53
N ARG A 50 16.29 -22.89 -2.32
CA ARG A 50 16.44 -21.99 -1.18
C ARG A 50 16.21 -22.72 0.16
N LEU A 51 15.21 -23.59 0.23
CA LEU A 51 14.97 -24.48 1.38
C LEU A 51 16.12 -25.43 1.68
N ASN A 52 16.98 -25.68 0.69
CA ASN A 52 18.16 -26.53 0.81
C ASN A 52 19.47 -25.72 0.97
N GLY A 53 19.40 -24.38 1.08
CA GLY A 53 20.58 -23.50 1.16
C GLY A 53 21.43 -23.51 -0.12
N ARG A 54 20.80 -23.71 -1.28
CA ARG A 54 21.47 -23.86 -2.59
C ARG A 54 21.11 -22.77 -3.59
N GLU A 55 20.59 -21.64 -3.13
CA GLU A 55 20.12 -20.51 -3.93
C GLU A 55 21.24 -19.81 -4.72
N ASN A 56 22.45 -19.73 -4.14
CA ASN A 56 23.60 -19.07 -4.76
C ASN A 56 24.49 -20.04 -5.55
N ILE A 57 24.09 -21.31 -5.68
CA ILE A 57 24.87 -22.32 -6.39
C ILE A 57 24.42 -22.31 -7.86
N ALA A 58 25.34 -22.27 -8.81
CA ALA A 58 24.97 -22.44 -10.23
C ALA A 58 24.49 -23.88 -10.48
N THR A 59 23.48 -24.08 -11.33
CA THR A 59 23.14 -25.45 -11.82
C THR A 59 24.09 -25.87 -12.93
N ALA A 60 24.11 -27.16 -13.28
CA ALA A 60 24.89 -27.65 -14.42
C ALA A 60 24.55 -26.91 -15.74
N ASP A 61 23.30 -26.45 -15.87
CA ASP A 61 22.80 -25.75 -17.06
C ASP A 61 23.04 -24.23 -17.01
N THR A 62 23.54 -23.69 -15.89
CA THR A 62 23.80 -22.25 -15.78
C THR A 62 25.04 -21.89 -16.60
N PRO A 63 24.95 -20.99 -17.60
CA PRO A 63 26.09 -20.56 -18.38
C PRO A 63 27.22 -20.01 -17.51
N ARG A 64 28.47 -20.32 -17.88
CA ARG A 64 29.67 -19.90 -17.11
C ARG A 64 29.75 -18.40 -16.88
N ALA A 65 29.32 -17.59 -17.85
CA ALA A 65 29.31 -16.13 -17.74
C ALA A 65 28.19 -15.57 -16.84
N GLN A 66 27.25 -16.40 -16.40
CA GLN A 66 26.18 -16.05 -15.46
C GLN A 66 26.51 -16.51 -14.02
N VAL A 67 27.55 -17.34 -13.87
CA VAL A 67 28.06 -17.78 -12.55
C VAL A 67 28.65 -16.58 -11.83
N GLY A 68 28.06 -16.21 -10.69
CA GLY A 68 28.39 -14.98 -9.95
C GLY A 68 27.17 -14.11 -9.68
N CYS A 69 26.09 -14.30 -10.44
CA CYS A 69 24.79 -13.72 -10.13
C CYS A 69 24.30 -14.24 -8.76
N PRO A 70 23.88 -13.34 -7.84
CA PRO A 70 23.41 -13.74 -6.52
C PRO A 70 22.19 -14.68 -6.57
N GLU A 71 21.26 -14.47 -7.49
CA GLU A 71 19.99 -15.20 -7.49
C GLU A 71 19.59 -15.75 -8.87
N ILE A 72 19.70 -17.07 -9.04
CA ILE A 72 19.34 -17.76 -10.29
C ILE A 72 18.05 -18.58 -10.11
N LEU A 73 17.03 -18.20 -10.88
CA LEU A 73 15.86 -19.02 -11.14
C LEU A 73 16.18 -20.07 -12.21
N PRO A 74 16.07 -21.37 -11.91
CA PRO A 74 16.38 -22.43 -12.86
C PRO A 74 15.29 -22.57 -13.92
N GLY A 75 15.68 -22.93 -15.15
CA GLY A 75 14.77 -23.24 -16.27
C GLY A 75 14.49 -22.07 -17.23
N LEU A 76 14.84 -20.84 -16.85
CA LEU A 76 14.70 -19.68 -17.74
C LEU A 76 15.72 -19.73 -18.89
N ARG A 77 15.31 -19.37 -20.12
CA ARG A 77 16.22 -19.25 -21.28
C ARG A 77 17.34 -18.27 -20.99
N ALA A 78 18.57 -18.77 -20.87
CA ALA A 78 19.73 -17.93 -20.56
C ALA A 78 20.41 -17.43 -21.85
N ARG A 79 20.16 -16.17 -22.23
CA ARG A 79 20.81 -15.50 -23.36
C ARG A 79 21.42 -14.17 -22.90
N PRO A 80 22.72 -13.89 -23.18
CA PRO A 80 23.34 -12.65 -22.74
C PRO A 80 22.73 -11.43 -23.43
N VAL A 81 22.51 -11.51 -24.76
CA VAL A 81 21.92 -10.42 -25.56
C VAL A 81 20.62 -10.90 -26.19
N TRP A 82 19.54 -10.18 -25.91
CA TRP A 82 18.19 -10.45 -26.44
C TRP A 82 17.86 -9.56 -27.62
N PHE A 83 18.34 -8.31 -27.61
CA PHE A 83 18.20 -7.37 -28.71
C PHE A 83 19.40 -6.41 -28.72
N ASP A 84 20.10 -6.32 -29.85
CA ASP A 84 21.31 -5.48 -29.99
C ASP A 84 21.04 -4.10 -30.61
N GLY A 85 19.77 -3.80 -30.90
CA GLY A 85 19.35 -2.55 -31.55
C GLY A 85 19.46 -2.56 -33.09
N ASN A 86 20.13 -3.54 -33.68
CA ASN A 86 20.40 -3.62 -35.12
C ASN A 86 19.72 -4.81 -35.79
N SER A 87 19.46 -5.88 -35.04
CA SER A 87 18.74 -7.05 -35.51
C SER A 87 17.25 -6.76 -35.73
N GLU A 88 16.54 -7.70 -36.36
CA GLU A 88 15.08 -7.69 -36.31
C GLU A 88 14.60 -7.76 -34.86
N LEU A 89 13.58 -6.96 -34.52
CA LEU A 89 13.04 -6.88 -33.17
C LEU A 89 12.19 -8.13 -32.87
N PRO A 90 12.52 -8.94 -31.86
CA PRO A 90 11.69 -10.08 -31.47
C PRO A 90 10.28 -9.65 -31.10
N ALA A 91 9.27 -10.46 -31.47
CA ALA A 91 7.86 -10.15 -31.21
C ALA A 91 7.56 -9.92 -29.70
N GLU A 92 8.17 -10.73 -28.83
CA GLU A 92 8.07 -10.61 -27.37
C GLU A 92 8.65 -9.30 -26.80
N LEU A 93 9.46 -8.58 -27.59
CA LEU A 93 10.05 -7.28 -27.25
C LEU A 93 9.42 -6.12 -28.03
N GLY A 94 8.22 -6.30 -28.61
CA GLY A 94 7.54 -5.28 -29.41
C GLY A 94 7.35 -3.92 -28.72
N TRP A 95 7.22 -3.93 -27.39
CA TRP A 95 7.10 -2.74 -26.54
C TRP A 95 8.31 -1.78 -26.61
N ILE A 96 9.48 -2.25 -27.08
CA ILE A 96 10.65 -1.39 -27.33
C ILE A 96 10.32 -0.25 -28.31
N ARG A 97 9.42 -0.49 -29.27
CA ARG A 97 8.99 0.54 -30.22
C ARG A 97 8.35 1.72 -29.49
N THR A 98 7.57 1.46 -28.44
CA THR A 98 6.96 2.51 -27.63
C THR A 98 8.03 3.40 -27.00
N LEU A 99 9.10 2.82 -26.45
CA LEU A 99 10.22 3.57 -25.88
C LEU A 99 10.97 4.39 -26.92
N GLN A 100 11.35 3.77 -28.05
CA GLN A 100 12.11 4.45 -29.10
C GLN A 100 11.31 5.57 -29.77
N ASN A 101 10.02 5.34 -30.06
CA ASN A 101 9.15 6.35 -30.68
C ASN A 101 8.92 7.56 -29.76
N ASN A 102 9.03 7.38 -28.45
CA ASN A 102 8.88 8.44 -27.46
C ASN A 102 10.22 8.94 -26.88
N ALA A 103 11.36 8.54 -27.46
CA ALA A 103 12.67 8.88 -26.93
C ALA A 103 12.90 10.39 -26.80
N GLU A 104 12.39 11.19 -27.74
CA GLU A 104 12.46 12.65 -27.68
C GLU A 104 11.67 13.22 -26.50
N THR A 105 10.45 12.74 -26.26
CA THR A 105 9.62 13.14 -25.12
C THR A 105 10.31 12.83 -23.79
N ILE A 106 10.84 11.61 -23.66
CA ILE A 106 11.56 11.16 -22.46
C ILE A 106 12.81 12.01 -22.25
N ARG A 107 13.57 12.26 -23.31
CA ARG A 107 14.77 13.11 -23.28
C ARG A 107 14.45 14.55 -22.87
N ALA A 108 13.32 15.10 -23.32
CA ALA A 108 12.91 16.46 -22.95
C ALA A 108 12.69 16.59 -21.43
N GLU A 109 11.98 15.63 -20.81
CA GLU A 109 11.79 15.61 -19.35
C GLU A 109 13.11 15.39 -18.61
N LEU A 110 13.96 14.47 -19.09
CA LEU A 110 15.30 14.27 -18.56
C LEU A 110 16.12 15.58 -18.53
N LEU A 111 16.13 16.33 -19.63
CA LEU A 111 16.90 17.58 -19.71
C LEU A 111 16.31 18.69 -18.84
N ALA A 112 15.00 18.68 -18.60
CA ALA A 112 14.33 19.61 -17.69
C ALA A 112 14.75 19.42 -16.22
N LEU A 113 15.13 18.19 -15.82
CA LEU A 113 15.62 17.89 -14.47
C LEU A 113 16.88 18.69 -14.08
N ARG A 114 17.64 19.20 -15.06
CA ARG A 114 18.85 20.00 -14.81
C ARG A 114 18.56 21.30 -14.03
N ASN A 115 17.33 21.80 -14.08
CA ASN A 115 16.92 23.05 -13.46
C ASN A 115 16.19 22.85 -12.11
N ALA A 116 16.09 21.62 -11.61
CA ALA A 116 15.33 21.30 -10.40
C ALA A 116 16.25 21.05 -9.18
N ASP A 117 15.86 21.56 -8.00
CA ASP A 117 16.64 21.51 -6.75
C ASP A 117 16.78 20.10 -6.11
N ALA A 118 16.27 19.04 -6.75
CA ALA A 118 16.56 17.65 -6.34
C ALA A 118 17.10 16.87 -7.55
N GLY A 119 18.35 16.42 -7.46
CA GLY A 119 19.13 15.94 -8.59
C GLY A 119 19.43 14.44 -8.57
N PHE A 120 20.19 14.02 -9.58
CA PHE A 120 20.81 12.69 -9.64
C PHE A 120 21.63 12.40 -8.37
N GLN A 121 21.61 11.14 -7.93
CA GLN A 121 22.40 10.66 -6.80
C GLN A 121 23.47 9.67 -7.24
N PRO A 122 24.62 9.55 -6.55
CA PRO A 122 25.62 8.52 -6.85
C PRO A 122 25.01 7.12 -6.83
N TYR A 123 25.35 6.29 -7.81
CA TYR A 123 24.90 4.90 -7.80
C TYR A 123 25.57 4.14 -6.64
N ARG A 124 24.77 3.38 -5.89
CA ARG A 124 25.24 2.50 -4.82
C ARG A 124 24.75 1.09 -5.10
N SER A 125 25.69 0.18 -5.36
CA SER A 125 25.38 -1.22 -5.64
C SER A 125 25.48 -2.06 -4.36
N PRO A 126 24.46 -2.87 -4.03
CA PRO A 126 24.58 -3.95 -3.06
C PRO A 126 25.42 -5.13 -3.59
N SER A 127 25.59 -5.25 -4.91
CA SER A 127 26.13 -6.43 -5.61
C SER A 127 27.49 -6.18 -6.29
N GLY A 128 28.25 -5.20 -5.82
CA GLY A 128 29.65 -4.99 -6.20
C GLY A 128 29.88 -4.18 -7.47
N ALA A 129 28.84 -3.64 -8.12
CA ALA A 129 29.03 -2.72 -9.24
C ALA A 129 29.67 -1.40 -8.75
N ALA A 130 30.83 -1.06 -9.30
CA ALA A 130 31.60 0.13 -8.94
C ALA A 130 32.18 0.81 -10.18
N THR A 131 32.58 2.06 -10.03
CA THR A 131 33.38 2.79 -11.03
C THR A 131 34.83 2.85 -10.58
N ASP A 132 35.76 2.47 -11.46
CA ASP A 132 37.21 2.64 -11.25
C ASP A 132 37.76 3.90 -11.94
N ALA A 133 36.97 4.50 -12.84
CA ALA A 133 37.23 5.79 -13.47
C ALA A 133 35.92 6.58 -13.66
N GLY A 134 36.00 7.90 -13.59
CA GLY A 134 34.86 8.82 -13.77
C GLY A 134 33.85 8.78 -12.61
N ALA A 135 32.60 9.11 -12.91
CA ALA A 135 31.49 9.11 -11.96
C ALA A 135 30.22 8.51 -12.58
N TRP A 136 29.41 7.87 -11.74
CA TRP A 136 28.14 7.27 -12.13
C TRP A 136 27.03 7.69 -11.17
N ASN A 137 26.04 8.42 -11.71
CA ASN A 137 24.88 8.87 -10.97
C ASN A 137 23.58 8.35 -11.59
N VAL A 138 22.54 8.23 -10.78
CA VAL A 138 21.22 7.74 -11.17
C VAL A 138 20.10 8.65 -10.68
N TYR A 139 19.01 8.66 -11.42
CA TYR A 139 17.74 9.27 -11.02
C TYR A 139 16.63 8.22 -11.16
N TYR A 140 16.12 7.72 -10.03
CA TYR A 140 15.11 6.66 -10.04
C TYR A 140 13.72 7.23 -10.35
N ILE A 141 13.03 6.59 -11.29
CA ILE A 141 11.61 6.83 -11.60
C ILE A 141 10.74 5.76 -10.93
N SER A 142 11.24 4.53 -10.86
CA SER A 142 10.61 3.42 -10.15
C SER A 142 11.70 2.54 -9.52
N LEU A 143 11.52 2.16 -8.25
CA LEU A 143 12.41 1.27 -7.51
C LEU A 143 11.59 0.40 -6.54
N HIS A 144 10.86 -0.55 -7.08
CA HIS A 144 10.07 -1.53 -6.32
C HIS A 144 9.17 -0.88 -5.27
N ASN A 145 9.40 -1.20 -3.99
CA ASN A 145 8.58 -0.74 -2.87
C ASN A 145 9.03 0.64 -2.32
N VAL A 146 9.90 1.36 -3.04
CA VAL A 146 10.33 2.70 -2.66
C VAL A 146 9.39 3.72 -3.29
N ASP A 147 8.82 4.58 -2.44
CA ASP A 147 8.02 5.70 -2.91
C ASP A 147 8.92 6.79 -3.51
N LEU A 148 8.63 7.14 -4.75
CA LEU A 148 9.36 8.11 -5.57
C LEU A 148 8.40 9.12 -6.21
N VAL A 149 7.28 9.44 -5.55
CA VAL A 149 6.26 10.41 -6.01
C VAL A 149 6.88 11.68 -6.57
N ALA A 150 7.73 12.36 -5.80
CA ALA A 150 8.37 13.60 -6.24
C ALA A 150 9.22 13.45 -7.52
N ASN A 151 9.84 12.27 -7.73
CA ASN A 151 10.61 12.03 -8.94
C ASN A 151 9.71 11.76 -10.14
N ARG A 152 8.60 11.03 -9.92
CA ARG A 152 7.59 10.71 -10.94
C ARG A 152 6.83 11.95 -11.40
N GLU A 153 6.47 12.85 -10.48
CA GLU A 153 5.81 14.14 -10.78
C GLU A 153 6.64 15.04 -11.71
N ARG A 154 7.97 14.91 -11.67
CA ARG A 154 8.89 15.67 -12.54
C ARG A 154 9.06 15.06 -13.92
N CYS A 155 8.62 13.81 -14.12
CA CYS A 155 8.71 13.09 -15.39
C CYS A 155 7.37 12.41 -15.73
N PRO A 156 6.24 13.15 -15.74
CA PRO A 156 4.91 12.56 -15.83
C PRO A 156 4.67 11.82 -17.16
N ARG A 157 5.19 12.32 -18.28
CA ARG A 157 5.04 11.65 -19.58
C ARG A 157 5.89 10.39 -19.64
N THR A 158 7.11 10.45 -19.12
CA THR A 158 7.98 9.27 -19.00
C THR A 158 7.31 8.20 -18.13
N CYS A 159 6.70 8.58 -17.01
CA CYS A 159 5.93 7.65 -16.16
C CYS A 159 4.79 6.99 -16.93
N ALA A 160 3.94 7.76 -17.62
CA ALA A 160 2.85 7.21 -18.42
C ALA A 160 3.33 6.22 -19.50
N ILE A 161 4.46 6.52 -20.16
CA ILE A 161 5.09 5.61 -21.13
C ILE A 161 5.56 4.33 -20.44
N LEU A 162 6.25 4.43 -19.30
CA LEU A 162 6.76 3.28 -18.55
C LEU A 162 5.62 2.40 -18.03
N ASP A 163 4.54 2.99 -17.55
CA ASP A 163 3.37 2.29 -17.02
C ASP A 163 2.61 1.54 -18.13
N SER A 164 2.77 1.93 -19.40
CA SER A 164 2.23 1.20 -20.56
C SER A 164 3.05 -0.03 -20.98
N ILE A 165 4.25 -0.23 -20.42
CA ILE A 165 5.13 -1.35 -20.80
C ILE A 165 4.59 -2.65 -20.19
N PRO A 166 4.30 -3.68 -21.00
CA PRO A 166 3.82 -4.95 -20.47
C PRO A 166 4.87 -5.59 -19.59
N ARG A 167 4.42 -6.21 -18.49
CA ARG A 167 5.27 -6.97 -17.57
C ARG A 167 6.45 -6.14 -17.01
N ALA A 168 6.20 -4.86 -16.71
CA ALA A 168 7.16 -4.00 -16.02
C ALA A 168 7.65 -4.65 -14.71
N TYR A 169 8.95 -4.59 -14.44
CA TYR A 169 9.56 -5.15 -13.24
C TYR A 169 9.49 -4.20 -12.03
N GLY A 170 8.94 -3.00 -12.22
CA GLY A 170 8.94 -1.93 -11.23
C GLY A 170 10.34 -1.40 -10.93
N HIS A 171 11.23 -1.34 -11.92
CA HIS A 171 12.53 -0.70 -11.80
C HIS A 171 12.88 0.05 -13.09
N ALA A 172 12.94 1.38 -12.98
CA ALA A 172 13.28 2.27 -14.08
C ALA A 172 14.02 3.50 -13.55
N LEU A 173 15.08 3.90 -14.24
CA LEU A 173 15.93 5.02 -13.83
C LEU A 173 16.68 5.64 -15.01
N PHE A 174 17.02 6.92 -14.90
CA PHE A 174 18.04 7.52 -15.75
C PHE A 174 19.42 7.24 -15.15
N SER A 175 20.34 6.71 -15.97
CA SER A 175 21.70 6.34 -15.59
C SER A 175 22.70 7.23 -16.33
N ALA A 176 23.32 8.16 -15.60
CA ALA A 176 24.27 9.13 -16.10
C ALA A 176 25.71 8.70 -15.78
N ALA A 177 26.47 8.37 -16.82
CA ALA A 177 27.90 8.14 -16.74
C ALA A 177 28.62 9.44 -17.16
N ALA A 178 29.46 9.97 -16.28
CA ALA A 178 30.32 11.13 -16.57
C ALA A 178 31.32 10.82 -17.72
N PRO A 179 32.01 11.84 -18.27
CA PRO A 179 33.05 11.60 -19.27
C PRO A 179 34.14 10.64 -18.78
N ALA A 180 34.66 9.81 -19.67
CA ALA A 180 35.69 8.80 -19.39
C ALA A 180 35.35 7.85 -18.22
N THR A 181 34.06 7.57 -17.99
CA THR A 181 33.63 6.64 -16.93
C THR A 181 33.74 5.19 -17.39
N HIS A 182 34.33 4.34 -16.54
CA HIS A 182 34.27 2.88 -16.67
C HIS A 182 33.54 2.30 -15.46
N ILE A 183 32.45 1.58 -15.73
CA ILE A 183 31.70 0.80 -14.76
C ILE A 183 32.26 -0.62 -14.84
N THR A 184 32.91 -1.02 -13.76
CA THR A 184 33.63 -2.30 -13.64
C THR A 184 32.72 -3.50 -13.85
N ARG A 185 33.35 -4.63 -14.20
CA ARG A 185 32.72 -5.94 -14.33
C ARG A 185 31.90 -6.33 -13.10
N HIS A 186 30.63 -6.65 -13.32
CA HIS A 186 29.72 -7.09 -12.26
C HIS A 186 28.58 -7.96 -12.80
N HIS A 187 27.77 -8.47 -11.88
CA HIS A 187 26.52 -9.15 -12.16
C HIS A 187 25.34 -8.38 -11.57
N GLY A 188 24.22 -8.42 -12.27
CA GLY A 188 22.93 -8.04 -11.73
C GLY A 188 22.49 -9.00 -10.62
N PRO A 189 21.48 -8.62 -9.82
CA PRO A 189 21.09 -9.39 -8.65
C PRO A 189 20.36 -10.69 -8.99
N THR A 190 19.74 -10.79 -10.18
CA THR A 190 18.92 -11.95 -10.55
C THR A 190 18.70 -12.10 -12.06
N ASN A 191 18.42 -13.32 -12.53
CA ASN A 191 17.97 -13.61 -13.91
C ASN A 191 16.43 -13.57 -14.10
N LYS A 192 15.66 -13.19 -13.08
CA LYS A 192 14.18 -13.07 -13.14
C LYS A 192 13.70 -11.96 -14.08
N LYS A 193 14.60 -11.13 -14.59
CA LYS A 193 14.30 -9.95 -15.39
C LYS A 193 15.27 -9.80 -16.55
N LEU A 194 14.86 -9.04 -17.55
CA LEU A 194 15.73 -8.51 -18.59
C LEU A 194 15.90 -7.01 -18.39
N ARG A 195 17.06 -6.49 -18.79
CA ARG A 195 17.39 -5.07 -18.70
C ARG A 195 17.41 -4.44 -20.09
N CYS A 196 16.62 -3.39 -20.26
CA CYS A 196 16.61 -2.54 -21.44
C CYS A 196 17.36 -1.24 -21.17
N HIS A 197 18.28 -0.88 -22.06
CA HIS A 197 18.91 0.44 -22.10
C HIS A 197 18.44 1.19 -23.33
N LEU A 198 17.81 2.35 -23.16
CA LEU A 198 17.56 3.33 -24.20
C LEU A 198 18.52 4.52 -24.01
N PRO A 199 19.56 4.67 -24.83
CA PRO A 199 20.44 5.82 -24.78
C PRO A 199 19.71 7.09 -25.21
N LEU A 200 19.58 8.06 -24.31
CA LEU A 200 18.89 9.34 -24.57
C LEU A 200 19.88 10.45 -24.92
N VAL A 201 21.03 10.44 -24.26
CA VAL A 201 22.15 11.34 -24.51
C VAL A 201 23.41 10.49 -24.71
N CYS A 202 23.87 10.37 -25.95
CA CYS A 202 25.02 9.52 -26.31
C CYS A 202 25.88 10.22 -27.40
N PRO A 203 26.58 11.30 -27.03
CA PRO A 203 27.25 12.19 -28.00
C PRO A 203 28.53 11.61 -28.61
N GLY A 204 29.15 10.64 -27.95
CA GLY A 204 30.40 10.00 -28.38
C GLY A 204 30.39 8.49 -28.19
N PRO A 205 31.54 7.82 -28.39
CA PRO A 205 31.65 6.37 -28.27
C PRO A 205 31.26 5.90 -26.86
N SER A 206 30.26 5.02 -26.79
CA SER A 206 29.88 4.34 -25.56
C SER A 206 29.57 2.88 -25.87
N ARG A 207 29.95 1.99 -24.97
CA ARG A 207 29.86 0.54 -25.17
C ARG A 207 29.52 -0.19 -23.89
N LEU A 208 28.93 -1.36 -24.06
CA LEU A 208 28.54 -2.30 -23.00
C LEU A 208 29.03 -3.68 -23.42
N ARG A 209 29.77 -4.37 -22.56
CA ARG A 209 30.09 -5.79 -22.76
C ARG A 209 29.13 -6.62 -21.91
N VAL A 210 28.51 -7.63 -22.50
CA VAL A 210 27.70 -8.64 -21.80
C VAL A 210 28.22 -10.01 -22.21
N ALA A 211 28.73 -10.77 -21.24
CA ALA A 211 29.51 -11.98 -21.48
C ALA A 211 30.64 -11.74 -22.49
N ASP A 212 30.61 -12.40 -23.64
CA ASP A 212 31.60 -12.30 -24.72
C ASP A 212 31.24 -11.28 -25.82
N ARG A 213 30.11 -10.58 -25.68
CA ARG A 213 29.58 -9.66 -26.70
C ARG A 213 29.78 -8.21 -26.29
N VAL A 214 30.29 -7.38 -27.21
CA VAL A 214 30.36 -5.93 -27.05
C VAL A 214 29.26 -5.28 -27.89
N LEU A 215 28.46 -4.44 -27.25
CA LEU A 215 27.38 -3.66 -27.82
C LEU A 215 27.75 -2.19 -27.81
N HIS A 216 27.51 -1.48 -28.92
CA HIS A 216 27.71 -0.04 -29.01
C HIS A 216 26.39 0.68 -28.79
N LEU A 217 26.40 1.67 -27.89
CA LEU A 217 25.21 2.43 -27.57
C LEU A 217 25.03 3.51 -28.64
N VAL A 218 23.83 3.57 -29.23
CA VAL A 218 23.45 4.57 -30.22
C VAL A 218 22.26 5.33 -29.65
N GLN A 219 22.27 6.66 -29.79
CA GLN A 219 21.18 7.51 -29.32
C GLN A 219 19.83 7.07 -29.92
N ASP A 220 18.81 7.04 -29.08
CA ASP A 220 17.41 6.69 -29.37
C ASP A 220 17.21 5.24 -29.87
N ARG A 221 18.23 4.37 -29.75
CA ARG A 221 18.19 2.96 -30.14
C ARG A 221 18.37 2.07 -28.92
N ALA A 222 17.33 1.33 -28.57
CA ALA A 222 17.35 0.50 -27.38
C ALA A 222 18.16 -0.79 -27.59
N ILE A 223 18.73 -1.31 -26.51
CA ILE A 223 19.33 -2.64 -26.43
C ILE A 223 18.72 -3.39 -25.24
N VAL A 224 18.56 -4.71 -25.34
CA VAL A 224 18.07 -5.57 -24.27
C VAL A 224 19.03 -6.72 -24.03
N PHE A 225 19.42 -6.89 -22.78
CA PHE A 225 20.34 -7.90 -22.34
C PHE A 225 19.92 -8.46 -20.97
N ASP A 226 20.41 -9.64 -20.65
CA ASP A 226 20.25 -10.23 -19.33
C ASP A 226 21.43 -9.79 -18.46
N ASP A 227 21.18 -8.86 -17.52
CA ASP A 227 22.22 -8.30 -16.67
C ASP A 227 22.68 -9.27 -15.57
N SER A 228 22.06 -10.45 -15.42
CA SER A 228 22.62 -11.50 -14.57
C SER A 228 23.92 -12.11 -15.14
N PHE A 229 24.16 -11.95 -16.44
CA PHE A 229 25.46 -12.24 -17.04
C PHE A 229 26.50 -11.18 -16.64
N ASP A 230 27.74 -11.61 -16.54
CA ASP A 230 28.90 -10.75 -16.33
C ASP A 230 28.94 -9.62 -17.37
N HIS A 231 28.87 -8.38 -16.90
CA HIS A 231 28.82 -7.20 -17.78
C HIS A 231 29.57 -6.00 -17.20
N GLU A 232 29.97 -5.09 -18.09
CA GLU A 232 30.70 -3.85 -17.80
C GLU A 232 30.40 -2.80 -18.87
N ALA A 233 30.52 -1.52 -18.53
CA ALA A 233 30.12 -0.43 -19.42
C ALA A 233 31.11 0.73 -19.43
N TRP A 234 31.22 1.40 -20.57
CA TRP A 234 32.11 2.55 -20.76
C TRP A 234 31.37 3.73 -21.37
N ASN A 235 31.67 4.92 -20.86
CA ASN A 235 31.53 6.16 -21.59
C ASN A 235 32.93 6.61 -22.02
N ASP A 236 33.32 6.28 -23.25
CA ASP A 236 34.67 6.59 -23.76
C ASP A 236 34.78 8.04 -24.26
N ASP A 237 33.69 8.83 -24.22
CA ASP A 237 33.72 10.25 -24.53
C ASP A 237 34.50 11.02 -23.44
N PRO A 238 35.53 11.79 -23.80
CA PRO A 238 36.39 12.49 -22.84
C PRO A 238 35.78 13.80 -22.30
N ALA A 239 34.72 14.32 -22.93
CA ALA A 239 34.19 15.65 -22.62
C ALA A 239 32.71 15.63 -22.19
N MET A 240 31.93 14.66 -22.66
CA MET A 240 30.49 14.66 -22.52
C MET A 240 29.96 13.43 -21.76
N ALA A 241 28.93 13.65 -20.94
CA ALA A 241 28.28 12.58 -20.21
C ALA A 241 27.36 11.77 -21.12
N ARG A 242 27.20 10.48 -20.79
CA ARG A 242 26.24 9.57 -21.44
C ARG A 242 25.10 9.25 -20.50
N ILE A 243 23.86 9.50 -20.92
CA ILE A 243 22.65 9.21 -20.14
C ILE A 243 21.78 8.21 -20.88
N VAL A 244 21.46 7.09 -20.21
CA VAL A 244 20.53 6.07 -20.70
C VAL A 244 19.32 5.97 -19.77
N LEU A 245 18.14 5.74 -20.31
CA LEU A 245 17.01 5.22 -19.55
C LEU A 245 17.21 3.70 -19.41
N ILE A 246 17.24 3.22 -18.17
CA ILE A 246 17.21 1.80 -17.85
C ILE A 246 15.78 1.42 -17.48
N VAL A 247 15.26 0.37 -18.08
CA VAL A 247 13.96 -0.22 -17.75
C VAL A 247 14.13 -1.73 -17.61
N ASP A 248 13.73 -2.27 -16.46
CA ASP A 248 13.71 -3.72 -16.24
C ASP A 248 12.31 -4.28 -16.48
N VAL A 249 12.21 -5.43 -17.14
CA VAL A 249 10.97 -6.18 -17.39
C VAL A 249 11.10 -7.61 -16.90
N TRP A 250 10.00 -8.25 -16.48
CA TRP A 250 10.02 -9.67 -16.10
C TRP A 250 10.50 -10.54 -17.25
N HIS A 251 11.27 -11.58 -16.92
CA HIS A 251 11.74 -12.55 -17.91
C HIS A 251 10.54 -13.14 -18.67
N PRO A 252 10.59 -13.27 -20.01
CA PRO A 252 9.45 -13.69 -20.81
C PRO A 252 8.99 -15.12 -20.52
N ASP A 253 9.88 -15.99 -20.06
CA ASP A 253 9.55 -17.39 -19.73
C ASP A 253 8.83 -17.56 -18.38
N LEU A 254 8.71 -16.50 -17.57
CA LEU A 254 7.91 -16.57 -16.36
C LEU A 254 6.43 -16.47 -16.71
N THR A 255 5.61 -17.36 -16.15
CA THR A 255 4.16 -17.19 -16.26
C THR A 255 3.68 -16.00 -15.43
N ASP A 256 2.51 -15.43 -15.74
CA ASP A 256 1.96 -14.31 -14.94
C ASP A 256 1.71 -14.73 -13.48
N MET A 257 1.37 -16.00 -13.26
CA MET A 257 1.24 -16.57 -11.93
C MET A 257 2.59 -16.59 -11.19
N GLU A 258 3.67 -17.04 -11.84
CA GLU A 258 5.02 -17.01 -11.27
C GLU A 258 5.48 -15.57 -10.97
N VAL A 259 5.17 -14.61 -11.85
CA VAL A 259 5.45 -13.19 -11.61
C VAL A 259 4.71 -12.67 -10.38
N LYS A 260 3.40 -12.94 -10.26
CA LYS A 260 2.59 -12.56 -9.09
C LYS A 260 3.20 -13.13 -7.79
N GLN A 261 3.66 -14.37 -7.83
CA GLN A 261 4.23 -15.08 -6.69
C GLN A 261 5.57 -14.52 -6.25
N VAL A 262 6.49 -14.31 -7.20
CA VAL A 262 7.79 -13.70 -6.91
C VAL A 262 7.61 -12.28 -6.36
N ASN A 263 6.66 -11.51 -6.92
CA ASN A 263 6.33 -10.18 -6.44
C ASN A 263 5.75 -10.17 -5.03
N ALA A 264 4.86 -11.09 -4.70
CA ALA A 264 4.26 -11.17 -3.37
C ALA A 264 5.32 -11.30 -2.27
N VAL A 265 6.37 -12.08 -2.53
CA VAL A 265 7.46 -12.31 -1.57
C VAL A 265 8.44 -11.13 -1.55
N ARG A 266 8.64 -10.48 -2.69
CA ARG A 266 9.53 -9.32 -2.84
C ARG A 266 9.01 -8.04 -2.18
N ARG A 267 7.71 -7.97 -1.90
CA ARG A 267 7.10 -6.87 -1.11
C ARG A 267 7.63 -6.81 0.34
N PHE A 268 8.29 -7.87 0.81
CA PHE A 268 8.87 -7.94 2.14
C PHE A 268 10.40 -7.76 2.06
N PRO A 269 10.97 -6.70 2.67
CA PRO A 269 12.42 -6.49 2.66
C PRO A 269 13.15 -7.66 3.34
N ARG A 270 14.25 -8.14 2.74
CA ARG A 270 15.17 -9.02 3.49
C ARG A 270 15.87 -8.20 4.55
N GLY A 271 16.20 -8.81 5.69
CA GLY A 271 16.89 -8.12 6.80
C GLY A 271 18.18 -7.38 6.43
N HIS A 272 18.85 -7.77 5.33
CA HIS A 272 20.10 -7.16 4.84
C HIS A 272 19.90 -6.15 3.69
N GLU A 273 18.69 -6.05 3.13
CA GLU A 273 18.35 -5.17 1.99
C GLU A 273 17.72 -3.85 2.43
N ARG A 274 17.70 -3.54 3.74
CA ARG A 274 17.42 -2.17 4.16
C ARG A 274 18.42 -1.26 3.45
N PRO A 275 17.97 -0.18 2.78
CA PRO A 275 18.85 0.94 2.54
C PRO A 275 19.51 1.26 3.88
N ASP A 276 20.82 1.49 3.88
CA ASP A 276 21.41 2.33 4.92
C ASP A 276 20.97 3.77 4.56
N ASP A 277 19.65 3.99 4.56
CA ASP A 277 19.10 5.31 4.55
C ASP A 277 19.49 5.88 5.90
N GLY A 278 20.51 6.73 5.88
CA GLY A 278 20.76 7.69 6.95
C GLY A 278 19.56 8.62 7.24
N GLU A 279 18.35 8.28 6.80
CA GLU A 279 17.11 8.46 7.54
C GLU A 279 17.21 7.68 8.86
N ASP A 280 18.07 8.24 9.72
CA ASP A 280 18.02 8.13 11.16
C ASP A 280 16.55 7.91 11.55
N LEU A 281 16.22 6.82 12.25
CA LEU A 281 14.86 6.56 12.77
C LEU A 281 14.22 7.83 13.40
N TRP A 282 15.08 8.74 13.86
CA TRP A 282 14.87 10.11 14.34
C TRP A 282 14.29 11.15 13.35
N GLN A 283 14.28 10.91 12.03
CA GLN A 283 13.76 11.83 11.01
C GLN A 283 12.25 11.69 10.77
N ARG A 284 11.65 10.55 11.14
CA ARG A 284 10.21 10.32 10.94
C ARG A 284 9.38 11.37 11.71
N PRO A 285 8.39 12.04 11.08
CA PRO A 285 7.63 13.14 11.70
C PRO A 285 7.02 12.77 13.06
N TYR A 286 6.56 11.53 13.22
CA TYR A 286 6.00 11.04 14.48
C TYR A 286 7.06 10.79 15.56
N LEU A 287 8.24 10.27 15.20
CA LEU A 287 9.35 10.08 16.14
C LEU A 287 9.86 11.45 16.60
N ARG A 288 9.98 12.42 15.69
CA ARG A 288 10.20 13.83 16.05
C ARG A 288 9.13 14.36 17.01
N GLY A 289 7.85 14.10 16.73
CA GLY A 289 6.75 14.46 17.62
C GLY A 289 6.87 13.85 19.02
N LEU A 290 7.18 12.56 19.11
CA LEU A 290 7.39 11.83 20.37
C LEU A 290 8.63 12.30 21.14
N ILE A 291 9.72 12.62 20.44
CA ILE A 291 10.96 13.12 21.05
C ILE A 291 10.77 14.54 21.52
N VAL A 292 10.13 15.41 20.74
CA VAL A 292 9.80 16.78 21.14
C VAL A 292 8.85 16.76 22.33
N LEU A 293 7.84 15.89 22.33
CA LEU A 293 6.95 15.70 23.46
C LEU A 293 7.69 15.16 24.70
N GLY A 294 8.55 14.16 24.53
CA GLY A 294 9.39 13.60 25.60
C GLY A 294 10.35 14.62 26.18
N ALA A 295 11.08 15.35 25.34
CA ALA A 295 11.98 16.43 25.75
C ALA A 295 11.22 17.58 26.44
N PHE A 296 10.00 17.90 25.98
CA PHE A 296 9.15 18.90 26.60
C PHE A 296 8.64 18.46 27.99
N VAL A 297 8.26 17.19 28.16
CA VAL A 297 7.86 16.62 29.45
C VAL A 297 9.03 16.60 30.43
N VAL A 298 10.21 16.18 29.99
CA VAL A 298 11.45 16.19 30.80
C VAL A 298 11.83 17.63 31.16
N GLY A 299 11.73 18.57 30.22
CA GLY A 299 11.98 19.99 30.43
C GLY A 299 11.02 20.62 31.45
N CYS A 300 9.72 20.36 31.33
CA CYS A 300 8.71 20.79 32.30
C CYS A 300 8.98 20.20 33.69
N GLY A 301 9.38 18.93 33.75
CA GLY A 301 9.78 18.26 34.99
C GLY A 301 10.97 18.95 35.66
N PHE A 302 12.01 19.30 34.89
CA PHE A 302 13.18 20.03 35.39
C PHE A 302 12.82 21.44 35.90
N VAL A 303 11.96 22.17 35.19
CA VAL A 303 11.50 23.50 35.60
C VAL A 303 10.71 23.41 36.91
N LEU A 304 9.83 22.42 37.06
CA LEU A 304 9.07 22.20 38.30
C LEU A 304 9.98 21.80 39.47
N LEU A 305 10.98 20.95 39.24
CA LEU A 305 12.00 20.58 40.21
C LEU A 305 12.85 21.79 40.64
N ALA A 306 13.30 22.61 39.69
CA ALA A 306 14.06 23.83 39.95
C ALA A 306 13.21 24.86 40.71
N ALA A 307 11.95 25.05 40.34
CA ALA A 307 11.01 25.91 41.05
C ALA A 307 10.76 25.40 42.48
N HIS A 308 10.66 24.08 42.68
CA HIS A 308 10.50 23.48 44.00
C HIS A 308 11.77 23.63 44.86
N ALA A 309 12.95 23.46 44.27
CA ALA A 309 14.24 23.66 44.95
C ALA A 309 14.45 25.14 45.34
N ALA A 310 14.09 26.08 44.45
CA ALA A 310 14.10 27.50 44.73
C ALA A 310 13.08 27.87 45.82
N TYR A 311 11.90 27.25 45.82
CA TYR A 311 10.88 27.41 46.86
C TYR A 311 11.40 26.93 48.23
N ARG A 312 12.04 25.75 48.30
CA ARG A 312 12.68 25.26 49.53
C ARG A 312 13.81 26.16 50.00
N CYS A 313 14.68 26.63 49.10
CA CYS A 313 15.74 27.59 49.45
C CYS A 313 15.17 28.92 49.98
N CYS A 314 14.09 29.43 49.39
CA CYS A 314 13.40 30.63 49.86
C CYS A 314 12.71 30.44 51.21
N LEU A 315 12.11 29.27 51.47
CA LEU A 315 11.55 28.92 52.77
C LEU A 315 12.63 28.81 53.85
N LEU A 316 13.76 28.16 53.54
CA LEU A 316 14.92 28.06 54.44
C LEU A 316 15.54 29.44 54.72
N ARG A 317 15.60 30.33 53.73
CA ARG A 317 16.03 31.74 53.92
C ARG A 317 14.99 32.57 54.70
N ARG A 318 13.68 32.32 54.55
CA ARG A 318 12.61 32.96 55.34
C ARG A 318 12.59 32.52 56.80
N HIS A 319 13.02 31.30 57.10
CA HIS A 319 13.19 30.85 58.49
C HIS A 319 14.32 31.61 59.21
N LYS A 320 15.23 32.28 58.47
CA LYS A 320 16.26 33.19 59.00
C LYS A 320 15.89 34.68 58.99
N ARG A 321 14.82 35.11 58.32
CA ARG A 321 14.35 36.51 58.35
C ARG A 321 12.83 36.57 58.44
N ARG A 322 12.35 36.69 59.67
CA ARG A 322 10.97 37.06 59.99
C ARG A 322 10.76 38.55 59.62
N GLN A 323 9.61 38.80 58.99
CA GLN A 323 8.97 40.10 58.72
C GLN A 323 9.52 40.99 57.59
N ARG A 324 8.72 41.16 56.53
CA ARG A 324 7.85 42.35 56.31
C ARG A 324 7.08 42.20 54.98
N GLY A 325 5.87 42.73 54.97
CA GLY A 325 4.88 42.52 53.91
C GLY A 325 5.35 42.97 52.53
N ARG A 326 5.28 42.07 51.56
CA ARG A 326 5.10 42.40 50.14
C ARG A 326 4.07 41.46 49.55
N LYS A 327 3.02 42.04 48.96
CA LYS A 327 1.97 41.34 48.22
C LYS A 327 2.63 40.50 47.12
N VAL A 328 2.24 39.24 47.08
CA VAL A 328 2.93 38.18 46.36
C VAL A 328 2.45 38.14 44.91
N TRP A 329 3.11 38.92 44.03
CA TRP A 329 2.84 38.94 42.59
C TRP A 329 3.34 37.68 41.87
N TRP A 330 4.34 36.97 42.39
CA TRP A 330 4.90 35.77 41.74
C TRP A 330 3.95 34.56 41.75
N ARG A 331 2.98 34.51 42.67
CA ARG A 331 1.93 33.46 42.70
C ARG A 331 0.99 33.57 41.49
N ALA A 332 0.69 34.79 41.05
CA ALA A 332 -0.13 35.02 39.86
C ALA A 332 0.61 34.58 38.58
N TRP A 333 1.93 34.82 38.51
CA TRP A 333 2.76 34.39 37.37
C TRP A 333 2.86 32.87 37.22
N ILE A 334 2.93 32.10 38.31
CA ILE A 334 2.94 30.63 38.24
C ILE A 334 1.58 30.10 37.78
N VAL A 335 0.47 30.65 38.29
CA VAL A 335 -0.87 30.25 37.85
C VAL A 335 -1.09 30.62 36.38
N LEU A 336 -0.67 31.82 35.95
CA LEU A 336 -0.74 32.24 34.54
C LEU A 336 0.14 31.38 33.62
N ALA A 337 1.34 30.97 34.07
CA ALA A 337 2.19 30.08 33.30
C ALA A 337 1.59 28.67 33.17
N VAL A 338 1.01 28.12 34.25
CA VAL A 338 0.35 26.80 34.24
C VAL A 338 -0.94 26.83 33.40
N VAL A 339 -1.75 27.89 33.51
CA VAL A 339 -2.95 28.07 32.69
C VAL A 339 -2.59 28.34 31.22
N GLY A 340 -1.52 29.09 30.96
CA GLY A 340 -1.01 29.33 29.61
C GLY A 340 -0.50 28.06 28.93
N VAL A 341 0.28 27.23 29.65
CA VAL A 341 0.74 25.93 29.15
C VAL A 341 -0.42 24.95 28.96
N ALA A 342 -1.39 24.90 29.89
CA ALA A 342 -2.59 24.08 29.74
C ALA A 342 -3.48 24.54 28.55
N GLY A 343 -3.56 25.86 28.30
CA GLY A 343 -4.26 26.42 27.15
C GLY A 343 -3.58 26.08 25.82
N ILE A 344 -2.25 26.17 25.74
CA ILE A 344 -1.48 25.83 24.54
C ILE A 344 -1.59 24.32 24.23
N VAL A 345 -1.54 23.45 25.24
CA VAL A 345 -1.74 22.00 25.09
C VAL A 345 -3.19 21.65 24.70
N GLY A 346 -4.17 22.36 25.25
CA GLY A 346 -5.58 22.22 24.89
C GLY A 346 -5.87 22.60 23.42
N ILE A 347 -5.25 23.68 22.92
CA ILE A 347 -5.44 24.18 21.55
C ILE A 347 -4.67 23.34 20.52
N GLY A 348 -3.46 22.87 20.85
CA GLY A 348 -2.69 21.98 19.97
C GLY A 348 -3.32 20.59 19.84
N SER A 349 -3.89 20.05 20.92
CA SER A 349 -4.59 18.75 20.89
C SER A 349 -5.98 18.82 20.26
N SER A 350 -6.65 19.98 20.27
CA SER A 350 -7.96 20.11 19.61
C SER A 350 -7.84 20.05 18.09
N ARG A 351 -6.81 20.69 17.50
CA ARG A 351 -6.65 20.74 16.04
C ARG A 351 -6.34 19.37 15.43
N ALA A 352 -5.39 18.63 16.00
CA ALA A 352 -5.08 17.25 15.59
C ALA A 352 -6.24 16.28 15.87
N ARG A 353 -7.05 16.54 16.90
CA ARG A 353 -8.26 15.77 17.18
C ARG A 353 -9.32 16.02 16.12
N ASP A 354 -9.55 17.27 15.76
CA ASP A 354 -10.60 17.67 14.82
C ASP A 354 -10.26 17.16 13.41
N GLU A 355 -9.01 17.30 12.95
CA GLU A 355 -8.52 16.72 11.67
C GLU A 355 -8.72 15.19 11.59
N LEU A 356 -8.40 14.46 12.66
CA LEU A 356 -8.62 13.01 12.70
C LEU A 356 -10.11 12.65 12.84
N VAL A 357 -10.95 13.51 13.45
CA VAL A 357 -12.42 13.26 13.57
C VAL A 357 -13.06 13.42 12.20
N ASP A 358 -12.62 14.41 11.44
CA ASP A 358 -13.09 14.69 10.09
C ASP A 358 -12.69 13.54 9.16
N ALA A 359 -11.42 13.10 9.17
CA ALA A 359 -10.98 11.95 8.34
C ALA A 359 -11.73 10.63 8.62
N VAL A 360 -12.11 10.37 9.88
CA VAL A 360 -12.95 9.19 10.22
C VAL A 360 -14.40 9.39 9.83
N GLY A 361 -14.89 10.63 9.84
CA GLY A 361 -16.20 11.00 9.33
C GLY A 361 -16.30 10.76 7.82
N ASP A 362 -15.30 11.21 7.07
CA ASP A 362 -15.22 11.08 5.61
C ASP A 362 -15.22 9.61 5.17
N VAL A 363 -14.46 8.76 5.86
CA VAL A 363 -14.48 7.30 5.66
C VAL A 363 -15.86 6.70 5.93
N ALA A 364 -16.53 7.10 7.02
CA ALA A 364 -17.85 6.56 7.34
C ALA A 364 -18.87 6.93 6.25
N THR A 365 -18.82 8.18 5.78
CA THR A 365 -19.65 8.64 4.66
C THR A 365 -19.36 7.88 3.37
N ALA A 366 -18.09 7.64 3.03
CA ALA A 366 -17.75 6.85 1.85
C ALA A 366 -18.26 5.40 1.94
N VAL A 367 -18.14 4.76 3.11
CA VAL A 367 -18.68 3.40 3.33
C VAL A 367 -20.20 3.37 3.22
N ASP A 368 -20.90 4.38 3.76
CA ASP A 368 -22.36 4.50 3.64
C ASP A 368 -22.79 4.62 2.17
N GLU A 369 -22.13 5.48 1.39
CA GLU A 369 -22.39 5.66 -0.03
C GLU A 369 -22.09 4.38 -0.85
N PHE A 370 -21.05 3.63 -0.48
CA PHE A 370 -20.75 2.32 -1.09
C PHE A 370 -21.88 1.30 -0.84
N VAL A 371 -22.36 1.21 0.39
CA VAL A 371 -23.45 0.28 0.76
C VAL A 371 -24.75 0.66 0.04
N GLU A 372 -25.09 1.95 -0.01
CA GLU A 372 -26.30 2.44 -0.68
C GLU A 372 -26.31 2.08 -2.18
N ARG A 373 -25.18 2.21 -2.87
CA ARG A 373 -25.06 1.84 -4.28
C ARG A 373 -25.16 0.34 -4.52
N ILE A 374 -24.59 -0.48 -3.63
CA ILE A 374 -24.76 -1.94 -3.70
C ILE A 374 -26.24 -2.29 -3.50
N ASP A 375 -26.94 -1.62 -2.59
CA ASP A 375 -28.38 -1.82 -2.35
C ASP A 375 -29.21 -1.47 -3.61
N ASP A 376 -28.89 -0.37 -4.30
CA ASP A 376 -29.55 0.00 -5.57
C ASP A 376 -29.36 -1.05 -6.67
N ILE A 377 -28.15 -1.61 -6.78
CA ILE A 377 -27.84 -2.68 -7.74
C ILE A 377 -28.59 -3.97 -7.35
N GLN A 378 -28.63 -4.33 -6.07
CA GLN A 378 -29.40 -5.48 -5.58
C GLN A 378 -30.91 -5.30 -5.81
N ASN A 379 -31.44 -4.09 -5.64
CA ASN A 379 -32.83 -3.78 -5.94
C ASN A 379 -33.14 -3.97 -7.43
N THR A 380 -32.23 -3.56 -8.31
CA THR A 380 -32.35 -3.82 -9.75
C THR A 380 -32.37 -5.32 -10.06
N ALA A 381 -31.51 -6.11 -9.44
CA ALA A 381 -31.53 -7.58 -9.58
C ALA A 381 -32.83 -8.20 -9.04
N ASN A 382 -33.36 -7.70 -7.92
CA ASN A 382 -34.67 -8.13 -7.39
C ASN A 382 -35.83 -7.81 -8.34
N ASP A 383 -35.79 -6.66 -9.02
CA ASP A 383 -36.77 -6.29 -10.04
C ASP A 383 -36.70 -7.20 -11.26
N MET A 384 -35.51 -7.62 -11.67
CA MET A 384 -35.33 -8.62 -12.71
C MET A 384 -35.96 -9.96 -12.31
N LEU A 385 -35.72 -10.45 -11.10
CA LEU A 385 -36.33 -11.69 -10.58
C LEU A 385 -37.87 -11.61 -10.49
N ARG A 386 -38.40 -10.43 -10.16
CA ARG A 386 -39.86 -10.19 -10.19
C ARG A 386 -40.40 -10.20 -11.62
N THR A 387 -39.64 -9.65 -12.56
CA THR A 387 -39.99 -9.59 -13.97
C THR A 387 -39.95 -10.99 -14.60
N THR A 388 -38.94 -11.81 -14.31
CA THR A 388 -38.88 -13.21 -14.77
C THR A 388 -40.06 -14.01 -14.24
N ALA A 389 -40.43 -13.87 -12.96
CA ALA A 389 -41.61 -14.52 -12.41
C ALA A 389 -42.93 -14.11 -13.11
N SER A 390 -43.07 -12.82 -13.46
CA SER A 390 -44.22 -12.34 -14.23
C SER A 390 -44.23 -12.91 -15.66
N VAL A 391 -43.07 -13.06 -16.29
CA VAL A 391 -42.90 -13.61 -17.62
C VAL A 391 -43.18 -15.12 -17.64
N THR A 392 -42.67 -15.88 -16.65
CA THR A 392 -43.02 -17.29 -16.46
C THR A 392 -44.53 -17.47 -16.26
N GLY A 393 -45.16 -16.63 -15.43
CA GLY A 393 -46.61 -16.66 -15.25
C GLY A 393 -47.39 -16.45 -16.55
N ALA A 394 -46.92 -15.54 -17.42
CA ALA A 394 -47.51 -15.34 -18.73
C ALA A 394 -47.26 -16.53 -19.69
N ALA A 395 -46.08 -17.14 -19.65
CA ALA A 395 -45.74 -18.32 -20.45
C ALA A 395 -46.65 -19.52 -20.16
N THR A 396 -46.99 -19.76 -18.88
CA THR A 396 -47.91 -20.86 -18.49
C THR A 396 -49.33 -20.73 -19.03
N ILE A 397 -49.72 -19.56 -19.54
CA ILE A 397 -51.05 -19.27 -20.12
C ILE A 397 -51.05 -19.49 -21.64
N LEU A 398 -49.88 -19.66 -22.26
CA LEU A 398 -49.76 -19.92 -23.69
C LEU A 398 -50.15 -21.36 -24.02
N GLU A 399 -51.43 -21.57 -24.31
CA GLU A 399 -51.95 -22.89 -24.68
C GLU A 399 -51.53 -23.27 -26.12
N ASN A 400 -50.95 -24.47 -26.29
CA ASN A 400 -50.62 -25.10 -27.59
C ASN A 400 -49.52 -24.44 -28.43
N CYS A 401 -48.54 -23.78 -27.81
CA CYS A 401 -47.39 -23.19 -28.50
C CYS A 401 -46.16 -24.09 -28.31
N GLU A 402 -45.64 -24.66 -29.40
CA GLU A 402 -44.51 -25.62 -29.36
C GLU A 402 -43.20 -24.97 -28.88
N ASP A 403 -43.05 -23.66 -29.05
CA ASP A 403 -41.83 -22.90 -28.71
C ASP A 403 -41.79 -22.40 -27.25
N VAL A 404 -42.82 -22.71 -26.43
CA VAL A 404 -42.88 -22.25 -25.02
C VAL A 404 -41.84 -22.94 -24.14
N ASP A 405 -41.54 -24.21 -24.41
CA ASP A 405 -40.58 -24.97 -23.61
C ASP A 405 -39.16 -24.38 -23.73
N GLU A 406 -38.74 -23.99 -24.93
CA GLU A 406 -37.45 -23.29 -25.19
C GLU A 406 -37.44 -21.91 -24.54
N PHE A 407 -38.56 -21.19 -24.56
CA PHE A 407 -38.70 -19.91 -23.88
C PHE A 407 -38.56 -20.03 -22.36
N GLU A 408 -39.22 -21.03 -21.74
CA GLU A 408 -39.13 -21.27 -20.30
C GLU A 408 -37.71 -21.65 -19.85
N GLU A 409 -36.96 -22.37 -20.69
CA GLU A 409 -35.53 -22.64 -20.47
C GLU A 409 -34.72 -21.34 -20.41
N HIS A 410 -34.93 -20.42 -21.36
CA HIS A 410 -34.26 -19.12 -21.34
C HIS A 410 -34.67 -18.22 -20.18
N VAL A 411 -35.93 -18.29 -19.71
CA VAL A 411 -36.33 -17.59 -18.48
C VAL A 411 -35.61 -18.17 -17.26
N SER A 412 -35.42 -19.48 -17.20
CA SER A 412 -34.64 -20.15 -16.15
C SER A 412 -33.18 -19.70 -16.16
N ASP A 413 -32.54 -19.60 -17.33
CA ASP A 413 -31.18 -19.11 -17.48
C ASP A 413 -31.01 -17.67 -16.95
N VAL A 414 -31.97 -16.78 -17.25
CA VAL A 414 -31.96 -15.41 -16.71
C VAL A 414 -32.14 -15.43 -15.20
N ASN A 415 -33.02 -16.27 -14.67
CA ASN A 415 -33.26 -16.37 -13.23
C ASN A 415 -32.02 -16.89 -12.47
N GLU A 416 -31.34 -17.91 -13.00
CA GLU A 416 -30.10 -18.46 -12.42
C GLU A 416 -28.99 -17.41 -12.42
N THR A 417 -28.71 -16.79 -13.57
CA THR A 417 -27.63 -15.79 -13.70
C THR A 417 -27.86 -14.56 -12.82
N VAL A 418 -29.10 -14.06 -12.74
CA VAL A 418 -29.46 -12.94 -11.86
C VAL A 418 -29.39 -13.32 -10.38
N SER A 419 -29.76 -14.55 -10.01
CA SER A 419 -29.63 -15.04 -8.64
C SER A 419 -28.16 -15.15 -8.22
N THR A 420 -27.30 -15.69 -9.08
CA THR A 420 -25.85 -15.76 -8.83
C THR A 420 -25.26 -14.37 -8.64
N LEU A 421 -25.58 -13.42 -9.54
CA LEU A 421 -25.11 -12.04 -9.42
C LEU A 421 -25.56 -11.39 -8.10
N LYS A 422 -26.82 -11.60 -7.71
CA LYS A 422 -27.37 -11.10 -6.44
C LYS A 422 -26.62 -11.66 -5.22
N ASP A 423 -26.31 -12.96 -5.23
CA ASP A 423 -25.57 -13.60 -4.14
C ASP A 423 -24.12 -13.08 -4.05
N GLU A 424 -23.46 -12.87 -5.19
CA GLU A 424 -22.11 -12.27 -5.23
C GLU A 424 -22.10 -10.81 -4.74
N LEU A 425 -23.12 -10.02 -5.08
CA LEU A 425 -23.29 -8.66 -4.55
C LEU A 425 -23.52 -8.66 -3.04
N LYS A 426 -24.26 -9.64 -2.53
CA LYS A 426 -24.48 -9.81 -1.08
C LYS A 426 -23.17 -10.16 -0.37
N ASN A 427 -22.37 -11.04 -0.95
CA ASN A 427 -21.07 -11.42 -0.39
C ASN A 427 -20.09 -10.22 -0.33
N ALA A 428 -20.21 -9.25 -1.24
CA ALA A 428 -19.45 -8.00 -1.18
C ALA A 428 -19.98 -6.99 -0.14
N ARG A 429 -21.26 -7.06 0.21
CA ARG A 429 -21.92 -6.17 1.18
C ARG A 429 -21.56 -6.49 2.64
N ASP A 430 -21.55 -7.78 3.01
CA ASP A 430 -21.35 -8.21 4.41
C ASP A 430 -20.03 -7.68 5.05
N PRO A 431 -18.88 -7.65 4.34
CA PRO A 431 -17.64 -7.06 4.85
C PRO A 431 -17.72 -5.55 5.10
N LEU A 432 -18.48 -4.82 4.27
CA LEU A 432 -18.69 -3.37 4.39
C LEU A 432 -19.54 -3.03 5.60
N GLU A 433 -20.63 -3.76 5.85
CA GLU A 433 -21.45 -3.56 7.06
C GLU A 433 -20.66 -3.85 8.34
N ASN A 434 -19.81 -4.89 8.32
CA ASN A 434 -18.91 -5.19 9.43
C ASN A 434 -17.89 -4.05 9.65
N LEU A 435 -17.40 -3.44 8.57
CA LEU A 435 -16.50 -2.29 8.66
C LEU A 435 -17.22 -1.05 9.23
N GLN A 436 -18.42 -0.76 8.73
CA GLN A 436 -19.29 0.32 9.20
C GLN A 436 -19.53 0.19 10.71
N SER A 437 -19.91 -1.00 11.18
CA SER A 437 -20.08 -1.30 12.61
C SER A 437 -18.80 -1.06 13.42
N LYS A 438 -17.63 -1.46 12.89
CA LYS A 438 -16.33 -1.20 13.54
C LYS A 438 -15.99 0.29 13.59
N VAL A 439 -16.25 1.04 12.53
CA VAL A 439 -16.01 2.50 12.47
C VAL A 439 -16.92 3.24 13.45
N GLU A 440 -18.20 2.90 13.51
CA GLU A 440 -19.15 3.46 14.47
C GLU A 440 -18.78 3.14 15.93
N THR A 441 -18.41 1.89 16.21
CA THR A 441 -17.97 1.48 17.56
C THR A 441 -16.72 2.25 18.00
N LYS A 442 -15.78 2.49 17.07
CA LYS A 442 -14.58 3.31 17.32
C LYS A 442 -14.91 4.78 17.56
N ARG A 443 -15.98 5.32 16.95
CA ARG A 443 -16.47 6.70 17.17
C ARG A 443 -16.88 6.95 18.63
N TYR A 444 -17.45 5.95 19.30
CA TYR A 444 -17.86 6.03 20.72
C TYR A 444 -16.68 5.91 21.70
N VAL A 445 -15.77 4.97 21.48
CA VAL A 445 -14.57 4.79 22.32
C VAL A 445 -13.72 6.07 22.31
N ARG A 446 -13.63 6.73 21.15
CA ARG A 446 -12.83 7.94 20.95
C ARG A 446 -13.35 9.19 21.67
N ARG A 447 -14.66 9.31 21.93
CA ARG A 447 -15.21 10.40 22.76
C ARG A 447 -14.96 10.19 24.26
N GLY A 448 -14.85 8.94 24.72
CA GLY A 448 -14.63 8.60 26.13
C GLY A 448 -13.16 8.65 26.57
N VAL A 449 -12.23 8.27 25.70
CA VAL A 449 -10.79 8.17 26.00
C VAL A 449 -10.17 9.49 26.52
N PRO A 450 -10.43 10.68 25.94
CA PRO A 450 -9.89 11.95 26.46
C PRO A 450 -10.39 12.29 27.88
N VAL A 451 -11.65 11.94 28.19
CA VAL A 451 -12.23 12.15 29.52
C VAL A 451 -11.55 11.24 30.55
N VAL A 452 -11.28 9.99 30.16
CA VAL A 452 -10.54 9.02 30.99
C VAL A 452 -9.07 9.40 31.14
N ILE A 453 -8.44 10.02 30.13
CA ILE A 453 -7.06 10.52 30.17
C ILE A 453 -6.93 11.79 31.01
N ALA A 454 -7.89 12.73 30.91
CA ALA A 454 -7.82 14.01 31.60
C ALA A 454 -8.27 13.94 33.07
N ALA A 455 -9.22 13.06 33.41
CA ALA A 455 -9.78 12.97 34.75
C ALA A 455 -8.73 12.71 35.86
N PRO A 456 -7.76 11.80 35.71
CA PRO A 456 -6.73 11.57 36.73
C PRO A 456 -5.81 12.78 36.93
N PHE A 457 -5.46 13.49 35.85
CA PHE A 457 -4.61 14.69 35.92
C PHE A 457 -5.31 15.83 36.65
N VAL A 458 -6.59 16.05 36.35
CA VAL A 458 -7.43 17.02 37.06
C VAL A 458 -7.59 16.64 38.52
N VAL A 459 -7.81 15.35 38.83
CA VAL A 459 -7.91 14.86 40.21
C VAL A 459 -6.59 15.03 40.97
N SER A 460 -5.44 14.68 40.39
CA SER A 460 -4.12 14.89 41.01
C SER A 460 -3.80 16.37 41.23
N LEU A 461 -4.16 17.23 40.28
CA LEU A 461 -3.98 18.68 40.39
C LEU A 461 -4.87 19.27 41.49
N VAL A 462 -6.14 18.84 41.56
CA VAL A 462 -7.07 19.25 42.62
C VAL A 462 -6.60 18.76 43.98
N LEU A 463 -6.13 17.52 44.11
CA LEU A 463 -5.58 16.97 45.35
C LEU A 463 -4.30 17.71 45.80
N ALA A 464 -3.42 18.06 44.86
CA ALA A 464 -2.24 18.88 45.13
C ALA A 464 -2.63 20.29 45.63
N CYS A 465 -3.60 20.93 44.98
CA CYS A 465 -4.13 22.24 45.38
C CYS A 465 -4.83 22.21 46.76
N CYS A 466 -5.66 21.18 47.01
CA CYS A 466 -6.36 20.98 48.27
C CYS A 466 -5.38 20.70 49.43
N GLY A 467 -4.34 19.90 49.20
CA GLY A 467 -3.29 19.62 50.18
C GLY A 467 -2.50 20.88 50.58
N VAL A 468 -2.21 21.76 49.62
CA VAL A 468 -1.58 23.07 49.89
C VAL A 468 -2.51 23.94 50.74
N GLY A 469 -3.82 23.94 50.46
CA GLY A 469 -4.82 24.69 51.22
C GLY A 469 -4.93 24.24 52.69
N TRP A 470 -4.94 22.94 52.97
CA TRP A 470 -5.09 22.40 54.33
C TRP A 470 -3.88 22.69 55.23
N SER A 471 -2.66 22.67 54.67
CA SER A 471 -1.42 22.98 55.41
C SER A 471 -1.39 24.40 56.00
N THR A 472 -2.21 25.31 55.46
CA THR A 472 -2.26 26.71 55.91
C THR A 472 -3.13 26.96 57.14
N ARG A 473 -4.02 26.03 57.51
CA ARG A 473 -4.99 26.21 58.61
C ARG A 473 -4.60 25.54 59.94
N ALA A 474 -3.60 24.66 59.96
CA ALA A 474 -3.20 23.92 61.18
C ALA A 474 -1.68 23.97 61.43
N PRO A 475 -1.13 25.10 61.91
CA PRO A 475 0.32 25.28 62.08
C PRO A 475 0.98 24.40 63.15
N LYS A 476 0.21 23.82 64.09
CA LYS A 476 0.74 23.02 65.21
C LYS A 476 1.03 21.55 64.88
N LEU A 477 0.58 21.06 63.72
CA LEU A 477 0.79 19.68 63.24
C LEU A 477 1.78 19.60 62.05
N ALA A 478 2.32 20.74 61.63
CA ALA A 478 3.12 20.89 60.42
C ALA A 478 4.42 20.07 60.41
N SER A 479 5.09 19.90 61.56
CA SER A 479 6.38 19.21 61.64
C SER A 479 6.28 17.69 61.44
N PHE A 480 5.18 17.05 61.84
CA PHE A 480 4.98 15.61 61.67
C PHE A 480 4.44 15.28 60.26
N HIS A 481 3.58 16.14 59.71
CA HIS A 481 3.04 15.95 58.36
C HIS A 481 4.02 16.30 57.23
N LEU A 482 4.95 17.24 57.40
CA LEU A 482 5.94 17.56 56.37
C LEU A 482 6.91 16.40 56.06
N ASN A 483 7.15 15.49 57.03
CA ASN A 483 7.98 14.31 56.82
C ASN A 483 7.20 13.14 56.21
N LEU A 484 5.96 12.88 56.64
CA LEU A 484 5.13 11.85 56.00
C LEU A 484 4.71 12.24 54.57
N PHE A 485 4.31 13.49 54.33
CA PHE A 485 4.01 13.99 52.97
C PHE A 485 5.27 14.14 52.12
N GLY A 486 6.43 14.44 52.70
CA GLY A 486 7.71 14.46 51.99
C GLY A 486 8.08 13.09 51.42
N CYS A 487 7.79 12.01 52.16
CA CYS A 487 7.98 10.64 51.69
C CYS A 487 6.92 10.20 50.68
N TRP A 488 5.66 10.64 50.83
CA TRP A 488 4.59 10.33 49.87
C TRP A 488 4.74 11.11 48.55
N VAL A 489 5.26 12.34 48.56
CA VAL A 489 5.48 13.18 47.38
C VAL A 489 6.84 12.92 46.73
N GLY A 490 7.85 12.46 47.48
CA GLY A 490 9.23 12.35 46.99
C GLY A 490 9.56 11.05 46.26
N THR A 491 9.12 9.90 46.80
CA THR A 491 9.42 8.59 46.22
C THR A 491 8.16 7.93 45.73
N ILE A 492 7.18 7.65 46.59
CA ILE A 492 5.95 6.95 46.20
C ILE A 492 5.17 7.73 45.13
N GLY A 493 5.00 9.04 45.27
CA GLY A 493 4.31 9.89 44.29
C GLY A 493 5.06 10.00 42.96
N LEU A 494 6.39 9.98 42.99
CA LEU A 494 7.21 9.93 41.78
C LEU A 494 7.11 8.56 41.12
N THR A 495 7.15 7.47 41.89
CA THR A 495 7.00 6.10 41.37
C THR A 495 5.61 5.87 40.80
N VAL A 496 4.55 6.38 41.44
CA VAL A 496 3.18 6.33 40.94
C VAL A 496 3.01 7.20 39.69
N SER A 497 3.65 8.38 39.63
CA SER A 497 3.64 9.22 38.44
C SER A 497 4.42 8.60 37.27
N LEU A 498 5.54 7.93 37.53
CA LEU A 498 6.34 7.21 36.54
C LEU A 498 5.66 5.92 36.07
N LEU A 499 5.01 5.18 36.98
CA LEU A 499 4.16 4.02 36.64
C LEU A 499 2.94 4.45 35.83
N ALA A 500 2.31 5.56 36.19
CA ALA A 500 1.23 6.15 35.40
C ALA A 500 1.77 6.56 34.02
N LEU A 501 2.90 7.26 33.92
CA LEU A 501 3.53 7.64 32.66
C LEU A 501 3.89 6.42 31.80
N ALA A 502 4.41 5.34 32.40
CA ALA A 502 4.75 4.10 31.71
C ALA A 502 3.48 3.36 31.24
N CYS A 503 2.44 3.27 32.08
CA CYS A 503 1.13 2.76 31.66
C CYS A 503 0.51 3.63 30.56
N PHE A 504 0.68 4.96 30.60
CA PHE A 504 0.23 5.88 29.56
C PHE A 504 1.04 5.71 28.26
N LEU A 505 2.35 5.47 28.34
CA LEU A 505 3.18 5.19 27.17
C LEU A 505 2.77 3.87 26.53
N VAL A 506 2.60 2.82 27.33
CA VAL A 506 2.14 1.49 26.87
C VAL A 506 0.72 1.58 26.32
N LEU A 507 -0.20 2.28 26.99
CA LEU A 507 -1.57 2.47 26.49
C LEU A 507 -1.61 3.32 25.23
N ASN A 508 -0.75 4.34 25.08
CA ASN A 508 -0.63 5.11 23.83
C ASN A 508 0.02 4.29 22.71
N ILE A 509 0.97 3.40 23.00
CA ILE A 509 1.53 2.46 22.00
C ILE A 509 0.45 1.45 21.58
N PHE A 510 -0.31 0.90 22.54
CA PHE A 510 -1.44 0.01 22.25
C PHE A 510 -2.58 0.72 21.51
N LEU A 511 -2.88 1.98 21.83
CA LEU A 511 -3.86 2.81 21.13
C LEU A 511 -3.34 3.23 19.76
N ALA A 512 -2.05 3.49 19.61
CA ALA A 512 -1.43 3.70 18.30
C ALA A 512 -1.59 2.45 17.44
N ASP A 513 -1.27 1.25 17.95
CA ASP A 513 -1.51 -0.02 17.24
C ASP A 513 -3.01 -0.28 16.96
N PHE A 514 -3.93 0.16 17.84
CA PHE A 514 -5.39 0.06 17.61
C PHE A 514 -5.94 1.09 16.61
N CYS A 515 -5.24 2.21 16.44
CA CYS A 515 -5.58 3.30 15.52
C CYS A 515 -4.84 3.19 14.17
N TYR A 516 -3.73 2.44 14.07
CA TYR A 516 -2.91 2.27 12.87
C TYR A 516 -3.41 1.20 11.88
N LEU A 517 -4.70 0.91 11.92
CA LEU A 517 -5.41 0.42 10.74
C LEU A 517 -6.17 1.64 10.21
N GLY A 518 -5.47 2.46 9.42
CA GLY A 518 -6.11 3.52 8.65
C GLY A 518 -7.27 2.90 7.88
N PRO A 519 -8.48 3.47 7.89
CA PRO A 519 -9.59 2.87 7.17
C PRO A 519 -9.31 2.75 5.67
N ALA A 520 -8.50 3.67 5.11
CA ALA A 520 -7.96 3.54 3.76
C ALA A 520 -7.17 2.22 3.59
N GLU A 521 -6.23 1.89 4.48
CA GLU A 521 -5.50 0.62 4.44
C GLU A 521 -6.38 -0.61 4.72
N ALA A 522 -7.47 -0.46 5.48
CA ALA A 522 -8.43 -1.54 5.74
C ALA A 522 -9.29 -1.89 4.51
N ILE A 523 -9.53 -0.92 3.62
CA ILE A 523 -10.38 -1.03 2.43
C ILE A 523 -9.54 -1.22 1.14
N THR A 524 -8.25 -0.86 1.14
CA THR A 524 -7.36 -1.12 -0.02
C THR A 524 -7.17 -2.62 -0.32
N GLY A 525 -6.89 -2.97 -1.58
CA GLY A 525 -6.85 -4.33 -2.14
C GLY A 525 -5.84 -5.32 -1.56
N LYS A 526 -5.28 -5.04 -0.37
CA LYS A 526 -4.43 -5.95 0.42
C LYS A 526 -5.22 -6.82 1.40
N ASN A 527 -6.50 -6.51 1.66
CA ASN A 527 -7.35 -7.28 2.54
C ASN A 527 -8.30 -8.18 1.73
N LYS A 528 -8.19 -9.50 1.94
CA LYS A 528 -9.00 -10.51 1.22
C LYS A 528 -10.49 -10.35 1.44
N ASP A 529 -10.89 -9.78 2.58
CA ASP A 529 -12.29 -9.57 2.90
C ASP A 529 -12.93 -8.47 2.00
N TYR A 530 -12.13 -7.67 1.26
CA TYR A 530 -12.58 -6.55 0.44
C TYR A 530 -12.11 -6.62 -1.03
N GLU A 531 -11.64 -7.80 -1.49
CA GLU A 531 -11.05 -8.00 -2.82
C GLU A 531 -12.01 -7.63 -3.98
N ASN A 532 -13.32 -7.85 -3.79
CA ASN A 532 -14.35 -7.50 -4.78
C ASN A 532 -14.60 -5.98 -4.91
N ILE A 533 -14.25 -5.20 -3.88
CA ILE A 533 -14.44 -3.74 -3.84
C ILE A 533 -13.15 -3.00 -4.21
N ALA A 534 -11.99 -3.66 -4.02
CA ALA A 534 -10.67 -3.16 -4.38
C ALA A 534 -10.56 -2.66 -5.82
N TYR A 535 -11.20 -3.37 -6.76
CA TYR A 535 -11.28 -2.96 -8.17
C TYR A 535 -11.86 -1.54 -8.33
N TYR A 536 -12.94 -1.22 -7.61
CA TYR A 536 -13.62 0.07 -7.71
C TYR A 536 -12.86 1.19 -7.00
N LEU A 537 -12.15 0.86 -5.92
CA LEU A 537 -11.33 1.82 -5.17
C LEU A 537 -10.09 2.27 -5.94
N GLU A 538 -9.47 1.34 -6.67
CA GLU A 538 -8.24 1.62 -7.41
C GLU A 538 -8.51 2.06 -8.85
N CYS A 539 -9.76 1.89 -9.34
CA CYS A 539 -10.16 2.14 -10.72
C CYS A 539 -9.12 1.61 -11.73
N ASP A 540 -8.54 0.44 -11.42
CA ASP A 540 -7.41 -0.12 -12.15
C ASP A 540 -7.91 -0.72 -13.47
N GLN A 541 -7.82 0.07 -14.54
CA GLN A 541 -8.17 -0.33 -15.89
C GLN A 541 -7.30 -1.48 -16.46
N GLY A 542 -6.25 -1.89 -15.74
CA GLY A 542 -5.41 -3.04 -16.08
C GLY A 542 -5.88 -4.38 -15.52
N THR A 543 -6.90 -4.40 -14.66
CA THR A 543 -7.42 -5.62 -14.02
C THR A 543 -8.80 -6.00 -14.56
N THR A 544 -9.08 -7.31 -14.61
CA THR A 544 -10.40 -7.80 -15.02
C THR A 544 -11.41 -7.48 -13.92
N ASN A 545 -12.50 -6.78 -14.26
CA ASN A 545 -13.58 -6.49 -13.34
C ASN A 545 -14.15 -7.81 -12.76
N PRO A 546 -14.31 -7.94 -11.43
CA PRO A 546 -14.72 -9.20 -10.80
C PRO A 546 -16.12 -9.68 -11.23
N TYR A 547 -16.99 -8.75 -11.64
CA TYR A 547 -18.36 -9.04 -12.06
C TYR A 547 -18.53 -9.12 -13.58
N GLN A 548 -17.44 -8.98 -14.36
CA GLN A 548 -17.50 -8.97 -15.83
C GLN A 548 -18.18 -10.23 -16.37
N SER A 549 -17.77 -11.40 -15.89
CA SER A 549 -18.32 -12.68 -16.34
C SER A 549 -19.82 -12.80 -16.04
N ASP A 550 -20.27 -12.37 -14.87
CA ASP A 550 -21.66 -12.48 -14.46
C ASP A 550 -22.55 -11.52 -15.23
N VAL A 551 -22.08 -10.29 -15.47
CA VAL A 551 -22.76 -9.31 -16.33
C VAL A 551 -22.82 -9.81 -17.78
N ASP A 552 -21.76 -10.40 -18.31
CA ASP A 552 -21.74 -10.96 -19.66
C ASP A 552 -22.68 -12.18 -19.80
N ASN A 553 -22.78 -13.00 -18.75
CA ASN A 553 -23.71 -14.14 -18.69
C ASN A 553 -25.16 -13.66 -18.66
N ALA A 554 -25.50 -12.71 -17.77
CA ALA A 554 -26.83 -12.13 -17.69
C ALA A 554 -27.21 -11.42 -19.01
N THR A 555 -26.29 -10.68 -19.61
CA THR A 555 -26.50 -9.99 -20.90
C THR A 555 -26.85 -10.98 -22.01
N ARG A 556 -26.10 -12.10 -22.09
CA ARG A 556 -26.35 -13.15 -23.08
C ARG A 556 -27.67 -13.88 -22.83
N ALA A 557 -28.00 -14.18 -21.58
CA ALA A 557 -29.25 -14.85 -21.21
C ALA A 557 -30.46 -13.98 -21.58
N VAL A 558 -30.42 -12.68 -21.27
CA VAL A 558 -31.49 -11.73 -21.61
C VAL A 558 -31.62 -11.54 -23.13
N ALA A 559 -30.51 -11.53 -23.87
CA ALA A 559 -30.55 -11.45 -25.34
C ALA A 559 -31.25 -12.68 -25.96
N ARG A 560 -30.92 -13.90 -25.49
CA ARG A 560 -31.59 -15.13 -25.94
C ARG A 560 -33.07 -15.14 -25.60
N LEU A 561 -33.42 -14.66 -24.41
CA LEU A 561 -34.82 -14.51 -24.00
C LEU A 561 -35.58 -13.54 -24.91
N ALA A 562 -34.96 -12.42 -25.30
CA ALA A 562 -35.55 -11.47 -26.23
C ALA A 562 -35.77 -12.09 -27.63
N ASP A 563 -34.77 -12.82 -28.14
CA ASP A 563 -34.89 -13.53 -29.42
C ASP A 563 -36.01 -14.60 -29.38
N ALA A 564 -36.12 -15.34 -28.26
CA ALA A 564 -37.18 -16.33 -28.06
C ALA A 564 -38.58 -15.68 -27.93
N SER A 565 -38.66 -14.49 -27.31
CA SER A 565 -39.88 -13.68 -27.24
C SER A 565 -40.40 -13.31 -28.64
N ASP A 566 -39.51 -12.87 -29.53
CA ASP A 566 -39.84 -12.57 -30.93
C ASP A 566 -40.31 -13.83 -31.68
N GLY A 567 -39.72 -15.00 -31.35
CA GLY A 567 -40.14 -16.31 -31.85
C GLY A 567 -41.59 -16.66 -31.50
N LEU A 568 -41.99 -16.48 -30.24
CA LEU A 568 -43.38 -16.72 -29.78
C LEU A 568 -44.40 -15.85 -30.53
N ARG A 569 -44.02 -14.60 -30.82
CA ARG A 569 -44.85 -13.67 -31.59
C ARG A 569 -44.95 -14.10 -33.05
N ALA A 570 -43.85 -14.56 -33.66
CA ALA A 570 -43.82 -15.06 -35.03
C ALA A 570 -44.61 -16.38 -35.21
N ALA A 571 -44.60 -17.25 -34.19
CA ALA A 571 -45.36 -18.49 -34.14
C ALA A 571 -46.88 -18.29 -33.95
N GLY A 572 -47.33 -17.07 -33.62
CA GLY A 572 -48.74 -16.73 -33.50
C GLY A 572 -49.40 -17.25 -32.23
N CYS A 573 -48.64 -17.38 -31.13
CA CYS A 573 -49.12 -17.97 -29.89
C CYS A 573 -50.20 -17.12 -29.19
N THR A 574 -51.14 -17.78 -28.50
CA THR A 574 -52.32 -17.15 -27.88
C THR A 574 -52.46 -17.51 -26.41
N PRO A 575 -53.04 -16.63 -25.56
CA PRO A 575 -53.63 -15.33 -25.89
C PRO A 575 -52.59 -14.23 -26.13
N THR A 576 -52.85 -13.31 -27.08
CA THR A 576 -51.95 -12.19 -27.43
C THR A 576 -51.58 -11.32 -26.23
N SER A 577 -52.46 -11.22 -25.22
CA SER A 577 -52.19 -10.51 -23.97
C SER A 577 -51.03 -11.11 -23.16
N ALA A 578 -50.82 -12.42 -23.24
CA ALA A 578 -49.70 -13.11 -22.60
C ALA A 578 -48.40 -12.83 -23.35
N VAL A 579 -48.41 -12.94 -24.69
CA VAL A 579 -47.26 -12.59 -25.55
C VAL A 579 -46.84 -11.13 -25.35
N ASP A 580 -47.78 -10.19 -25.32
CA ASP A 580 -47.48 -8.78 -25.05
C ASP A 580 -46.89 -8.54 -23.65
N THR A 581 -47.22 -9.38 -22.68
CA THR A 581 -46.65 -9.32 -21.32
C THR A 581 -45.23 -9.84 -21.30
N ILE A 582 -44.97 -10.92 -22.04
CA ILE A 582 -43.64 -11.50 -22.26
C ILE A 582 -42.72 -10.49 -22.96
N ASP A 583 -43.16 -9.86 -24.05
CA ASP A 583 -42.36 -8.88 -24.79
C ASP A 583 -42.00 -7.66 -23.94
N ARG A 584 -42.97 -7.13 -23.17
CA ARG A 584 -42.70 -6.03 -22.23
C ARG A 584 -41.72 -6.46 -21.14
N GLY A 585 -41.84 -7.69 -20.65
CA GLY A 585 -40.94 -8.25 -19.65
C GLY A 585 -39.51 -8.40 -20.19
N ALA A 586 -39.34 -8.96 -21.39
CA ALA A 586 -38.05 -9.10 -22.05
C ALA A 586 -37.38 -7.73 -22.31
N ALA A 587 -38.14 -6.74 -22.78
CA ALA A 587 -37.64 -5.37 -22.95
C ALA A 587 -37.22 -4.72 -21.61
N SER A 588 -38.03 -4.91 -20.55
CA SER A 588 -37.70 -4.42 -19.20
C SER A 588 -36.43 -5.08 -18.65
N LEU A 589 -36.24 -6.38 -18.88
CA LEU A 589 -35.03 -7.12 -18.51
C LEU A 589 -33.81 -6.61 -19.29
N GLY A 590 -33.97 -6.29 -20.59
CA GLY A 590 -32.94 -5.67 -21.42
C GLY A 590 -32.47 -4.32 -20.89
N HIS A 591 -33.40 -3.47 -20.45
CA HIS A 591 -33.05 -2.20 -19.81
C HIS A 591 -32.36 -2.41 -18.45
N ALA A 592 -32.86 -3.34 -17.64
CA ALA A 592 -32.29 -3.63 -16.33
C ALA A 592 -30.85 -4.15 -16.42
N VAL A 593 -30.56 -5.07 -17.34
CA VAL A 593 -29.20 -5.61 -17.51
C VAL A 593 -28.23 -4.57 -18.06
N HIS A 594 -28.70 -3.64 -18.89
CA HIS A 594 -27.89 -2.51 -19.36
C HIS A 594 -27.52 -1.55 -18.22
N ASN A 595 -28.47 -1.25 -17.32
CA ASN A 595 -28.22 -0.43 -16.14
C ASN A 595 -27.23 -1.13 -15.19
N LEU A 596 -27.39 -2.44 -14.96
CA LEU A 596 -26.44 -3.24 -14.16
C LEU A 596 -25.04 -3.23 -14.77
N SER A 597 -24.93 -3.40 -16.09
CA SER A 597 -23.65 -3.32 -16.80
C SER A 597 -22.98 -1.97 -16.62
N THR A 598 -23.74 -0.88 -16.71
CA THR A 598 -23.22 0.47 -16.50
C THR A 598 -22.76 0.66 -15.05
N ALA A 599 -23.55 0.23 -14.07
CA ALA A 599 -23.23 0.39 -12.65
C ALA A 599 -22.03 -0.46 -12.20
N LEU A 600 -21.90 -1.69 -12.69
CA LEU A 600 -20.85 -2.62 -12.27
C LEU A 600 -19.59 -2.52 -13.12
N LEU A 601 -19.65 -2.17 -14.40
CA LEU A 601 -18.45 -2.17 -15.26
C LEU A 601 -17.81 -0.79 -15.42
N SER A 602 -18.54 0.29 -15.11
CA SER A 602 -18.02 1.65 -15.23
C SER A 602 -17.37 2.14 -13.93
N CYS A 603 -16.06 2.39 -13.97
CA CYS A 603 -15.34 3.07 -12.88
C CYS A 603 -15.89 4.49 -12.61
N ALA A 604 -16.40 5.18 -13.65
CA ALA A 604 -16.99 6.51 -13.49
C ALA A 604 -18.27 6.50 -12.65
N HIS A 605 -18.92 5.35 -12.51
CA HIS A 605 -20.04 5.23 -11.58
C HIS A 605 -19.55 5.37 -10.13
N TRP A 606 -18.32 4.93 -9.82
CA TRP A 606 -17.77 4.83 -8.46
C TRP A 606 -16.81 5.96 -8.05
N SER A 607 -16.34 6.78 -9.00
CA SER A 607 -15.32 7.82 -8.75
C SER A 607 -15.67 8.77 -7.61
N ASP A 608 -16.92 9.21 -7.53
CA ASP A 608 -17.34 10.22 -6.56
C ASP A 608 -17.23 9.74 -5.10
N VAL A 609 -17.36 8.41 -4.88
CA VAL A 609 -17.23 7.78 -3.55
C VAL A 609 -15.76 7.48 -3.23
N VAL A 610 -14.93 7.31 -4.26
CA VAL A 610 -13.49 7.17 -4.08
C VAL A 610 -12.87 8.53 -3.73
N ASP A 611 -13.35 9.60 -4.32
CA ASP A 611 -12.86 10.97 -4.08
C ASP A 611 -13.19 11.49 -2.67
N THR A 612 -14.19 10.92 -1.98
CA THR A 612 -14.49 11.22 -0.57
C THR A 612 -13.56 10.50 0.42
N LEU A 613 -12.74 9.54 -0.03
CA LEU A 613 -11.79 8.87 0.85
C LEU A 613 -10.55 9.76 1.11
N PRO A 614 -10.12 9.90 2.38
CA PRO A 614 -8.89 10.61 2.69
C PRO A 614 -7.68 9.89 2.08
N SER A 615 -6.71 10.67 1.62
CA SER A 615 -5.48 10.14 1.04
C SER A 615 -4.74 9.24 2.03
N PRO A 616 -3.99 8.20 1.58
CA PRO A 616 -3.20 7.35 2.48
C PRO A 616 -2.20 8.11 3.37
N ASP A 617 -1.81 9.33 2.96
CA ASP A 617 -0.86 10.19 3.65
C ASP A 617 -1.49 11.14 4.70
N SER A 618 -2.82 11.29 4.69
CA SER A 618 -3.60 12.14 5.62
C SER A 618 -4.20 11.33 6.76
#